data_AF-A0A3C1G218-F1
#
_entry.id   AF-A0A3C1G218-F1
#
_cell.length_a   1.000
_cell.length_b   1.000
_cell.length_c   1.000
_cell.angle_alpha   90.00
_cell.angle_beta   90.00
_cell.angle_gamma   90.00
#
_symmetry.space_group_name_H-M   'P 1'
#
loop_
_entity.id
_entity.type
_entity.pdbx_description
1 polymer ?
#
loop_
_entity_poly.entity_id
_entity_poly.type
_entity_poly.pdbx_seq_one_letter_code
_entity_poly.pdbx_strand_id
1 'polypeptide(L)' 'MTKFLSSGQGGDSMVLELDAKERETLKRALEVLEEKLRNERVKTGKREWRASLRDEEDSIKRILKKVA' A
#
# COMPACT_ATOMS: atom_id res chain seq x y z
N MET A 1 27.98 7.99 10.65
CA MET A 1 27.33 9.31 10.49
C MET A 1 26.57 9.21 9.18
N THR A 2 25.25 9.36 9.14
CA THR A 2 24.57 10.66 9.29
C THR A 2 23.09 10.43 9.62
N LYS A 3 22.57 11.18 10.60
CA LYS A 3 21.14 11.41 10.85
C LYS A 3 20.65 12.45 9.84
N PHE A 4 19.46 12.32 9.27
CA PHE A 4 18.54 13.45 9.10
C PHE A 4 17.09 12.95 9.06
N LEU A 5 16.34 13.31 10.11
CA LEU A 5 14.88 13.37 10.09
C LEU A 5 14.53 14.79 9.65
N SER A 6 13.70 14.92 8.61
CA SER A 6 13.06 16.20 8.29
C SER A 6 11.58 15.94 8.06
N SER A 7 10.77 16.34 9.03
CA SER A 7 9.33 16.47 8.89
C SER A 7 9.06 17.75 8.09
N GLY A 8 8.47 17.61 6.89
CA GLY A 8 8.11 18.75 6.03
C GLY A 8 6.79 18.48 5.32
N GLN A 9 5.75 19.20 5.71
CA GLN A 9 4.48 19.30 4.99
C GLN A 9 4.75 19.96 3.63
N GLY A 10 4.52 19.24 2.53
CA GLY A 10 4.45 19.83 1.19
C GLY A 10 5.00 18.91 0.11
N GLY A 11 4.12 18.22 -0.61
CA GLY A 11 4.32 17.76 -2.00
C GLY A 11 5.59 16.97 -2.34
N ASP A 12 6.35 16.51 -1.35
CA ASP A 12 7.60 15.82 -1.56
C ASP A 12 7.25 14.38 -1.92
N SER A 13 7.52 14.01 -3.17
CA SER A 13 7.40 12.62 -3.59
C SER A 13 8.40 11.83 -2.76
N MET A 14 7.93 11.18 -1.70
CA MET A 14 8.75 10.35 -0.84
C MET A 14 9.29 9.20 -1.68
N VAL A 15 10.52 9.35 -2.17
CA VAL A 15 11.23 8.30 -2.90
C VAL A 15 11.72 7.31 -1.86
N LEU A 16 11.00 6.20 -1.72
CA LEU A 16 11.43 5.04 -0.95
C LEU A 16 12.46 4.29 -1.79
N GLU A 17 13.74 4.47 -1.47
CA GLU A 17 14.80 3.60 -1.95
C GLU A 17 14.75 2.30 -1.14
N LEU A 18 14.41 1.20 -1.80
CA LEU A 18 14.28 -0.12 -1.19
C LEU A 18 15.32 -1.04 -1.80
N ASP A 19 16.05 -1.76 -0.97
CA ASP A 19 16.87 -2.88 -1.43
C ASP A 19 16.00 -4.06 -1.89
N ALA A 20 16.62 -5.08 -2.50
CA ALA A 20 15.90 -6.23 -3.04
C ALA A 20 15.07 -6.98 -1.99
N LYS A 21 15.59 -7.13 -0.77
CA LYS A 21 14.91 -7.80 0.34
C LYS A 21 13.78 -6.93 0.89
N GLU A 22 14.00 -5.63 1.00
CA GLU A 22 12.96 -4.68 1.41
C GLU A 22 11.82 -4.61 0.38
N ARG A 23 12.14 -4.61 -0.92
CA ARG A 23 11.14 -4.66 -2.00
C ARG A 23 10.35 -5.97 -1.98
N GLU A 24 11.00 -7.11 -1.78
CA GLU A 24 10.33 -8.41 -1.63
C GLU A 24 9.41 -8.44 -0.41
N THR A 25 9.89 -7.93 0.73
CA THR A 25 9.11 -7.83 1.97
C THR A 25 7.89 -6.94 1.78
N LEU A 26 8.06 -5.77 1.15
CA LEU A 26 6.98 -4.84 0.86
C LEU A 26 5.96 -5.47 -0.10
N LYS A 27 6.42 -6.11 -1.17
CA LYS A 27 5.56 -6.84 -2.11
C LYS A 27 4.72 -7.88 -1.37
N ARG A 28 5.35 -8.70 -0.52
CA ARG A 28 4.65 -9.73 0.23
C ARG A 28 3.62 -9.16 1.21
N ALA A 29 3.95 -8.08 1.89
CA ALA A 29 3.03 -7.40 2.80
C ALA A 29 1.81 -6.83 2.04
N LEU A 30 2.04 -6.24 0.86
CA LEU A 30 0.98 -5.70 0.01
C LEU A 30 0.08 -6.79 -0.58
N GLU A 31 0.63 -7.94 -0.97
CA GLU A 31 -0.15 -9.12 -1.40
C GLU A 31 -1.09 -9.61 -0.29
N VAL A 32 -0.59 -9.73 0.94
CA VAL A 32 -1.41 -10.13 2.10
C VAL A 32 -2.51 -9.11 2.38
N LEU A 33 -2.20 -7.81 2.25
CA LEU A 33 -3.18 -6.75 2.45
C LEU A 33 -4.27 -6.76 1.36
N GLU A 34 -3.89 -6.97 0.11
CA GLU A 34 -4.84 -7.08 -1.02
C GLU A 34 -5.80 -8.26 -0.82
N GLU A 35 -5.30 -9.42 -0.41
CA GLU A 35 -6.13 -10.59 -0.10
C GLU A 35 -7.11 -10.30 1.04
N LYS A 36 -6.65 -9.65 2.11
CA LYS A 36 -7.49 -9.27 3.24
C LYS A 36 -8.61 -8.31 2.83
N LEU A 37 -8.30 -7.28 2.04
CA LEU A 37 -9.30 -6.33 1.53
C LEU A 37 -10.31 -7.00 0.61
N ARG A 38 -9.86 -7.90 -0.27
CA ARG A 38 -10.75 -8.69 -1.12
C ARG A 38 -11.72 -9.53 -0.28
N ASN A 39 -11.21 -10.19 0.76
CA ASN A 39 -12.02 -11.00 1.68
C ASN A 39 -13.02 -10.13 2.44
N GLU A 40 -12.60 -8.97 2.94
CA GLU A 40 -13.47 -8.03 3.64
C GLU A 40 -14.56 -7.47 2.72
N ARG A 41 -14.24 -7.16 1.46
CA ARG A 41 -15.21 -6.72 0.45
C ARG A 41 -16.29 -7.76 0.15
N VAL A 42 -15.92 -9.04 0.16
CA VAL A 42 -16.88 -10.15 -0.03
C VAL A 42 -17.74 -10.36 1.21
N LYS A 43 -17.16 -10.23 2.41
CA LYS A 43 -17.86 -10.39 3.69
C LYS A 43 -18.76 -9.22 4.04
N THR A 44 -18.41 -8.00 3.61
CA THR A 44 -19.14 -6.81 3.99
C THR A 44 -20.49 -6.70 3.28
N GLY A 45 -21.56 -6.85 4.07
CA GLY A 45 -22.93 -6.55 3.66
C GLY A 45 -23.19 -5.05 3.54
N LYS A 46 -22.30 -4.19 4.05
CA LYS A 46 -22.49 -2.74 4.08
C LYS A 46 -22.12 -2.11 2.74
N ARG A 47 -23.15 -1.67 2.01
CA ARG A 47 -23.01 -1.08 0.66
C ARG A 47 -22.14 0.18 0.65
N GLU A 48 -22.16 0.95 1.73
CA GLU A 48 -21.34 2.15 1.96
C GLU A 48 -19.83 1.87 1.90
N TRP A 49 -19.36 0.73 2.43
CA TRP A 49 -17.93 0.42 2.50
C TRP A 49 -17.39 -0.22 1.22
N ARG A 50 -18.28 -0.68 0.31
CA ARG A 50 -17.86 -1.35 -0.94
C ARG A 50 -17.06 -0.43 -1.87
N ALA A 51 -17.39 0.86 -1.88
CA ALA A 51 -16.66 1.84 -2.67
C ALA A 51 -15.26 2.06 -2.07
N SER A 52 -15.17 2.40 -0.79
CA SER A 52 -13.89 2.62 -0.09
C SER A 52 -12.96 1.40 -0.16
N LEU A 53 -13.49 0.19 0.05
CA LEU A 53 -12.71 -1.05 -0.05
C LEU A 53 -12.21 -1.33 -1.47
N ARG A 54 -12.96 -0.92 -2.50
CA ARG A 54 -12.52 -1.02 -3.89
C ARG A 54 -11.42 0.00 -4.18
N ASP A 55 -11.57 1.23 -3.72
CA ASP A 55 -10.57 2.29 -3.92
C ASP A 55 -9.24 1.96 -3.23
N GLU A 56 -9.30 1.35 -2.03
CA GLU A 56 -8.11 0.82 -1.33
C GLU A 56 -7.47 -0.35 -2.09
N GLU A 57 -8.26 -1.32 -2.56
CA GLU A 57 -7.78 -2.44 -3.38
C GLU A 57 -7.09 -1.95 -4.66
N ASP A 58 -7.69 -0.97 -5.36
CA ASP A 58 -7.11 -0.36 -6.55
C ASP A 58 -5.81 0.39 -6.25
N SER A 59 -5.73 1.06 -5.10
CA SER A 59 -4.51 1.75 -4.67
C SER A 59 -3.37 0.77 -4.42
N ILE A 60 -3.63 -0.34 -3.72
CA ILE A 60 -2.63 -1.38 -3.45
C ILE A 60 -2.20 -2.07 -4.75
N LYS A 61 -3.11 -2.36 -5.67
CA LYS A 61 -2.76 -2.90 -6.99
C LYS A 61 -1.86 -1.97 -7.80
N ARG A 62 -2.10 -0.65 -7.74
CA ARG A 62 -1.21 0.34 -8.38
C ARG A 62 0.18 0.35 -7.76
N ILE A 63 0.29 0.19 -6.44
CA ILE A 63 1.58 0.13 -5.75
C ILE A 63 2.30 -1.18 -6.09
N LEU A 64 1.59 -2.32 -6.04
CA LEU A 64 2.12 -3.64 -6.43
C LEU A 64 2.70 -3.64 -7.83
N LYS A 65 2.07 -2.97 -8.81
CA LYS A 65 2.61 -2.81 -10.17
C LYS A 65 3.94 -2.03 -10.24
N LYS A 66 4.23 -1.18 -9.26
CA LYS A 66 5.47 -0.39 -9.20
C LYS A 66 6.58 -1.11 -8.44
N VAL A 67 6.21 -2.02 -7.53
CA VAL A 67 7.16 -2.81 -6.73
C VAL A 67 7.41 -4.22 -7.28
N ALA A 68 6.55 -4.72 -8.18
CA ALA A 68 6.80 -5.89 -9.01
C ALA A 68 7.93 -5.61 -10.02
#